data_AF-A0A7L5JNH6-F1
#
_entry.id   AF-A0A7L5JNH6-F1
#
_cell.length_a   1.000
_cell.length_b   1.000
_cell.length_c   1.000
_cell.angle_alpha   90.00
_cell.angle_beta   90.00
_cell.angle_gamma   90.00
#
_symmetry.space_group_name_H-M   'P 1'
#
loop_
_entity.id
_entity.type
_entity.pdbx_description
1 polymer ?
#
loop_
_entity_poly.entity_id
_entity_poly.type
_entity_poly.pdbx_seq_one_letter_code
_entity_poly.pdbx_strand_id
1 'polypeptide(L)'
;MNLNDFDKTSQVGLYISKEEHPTFGKKYIARFQHDKKRYVKVLGYSKKDGLTLQKAIILFEDFKLKVVEENENPNSLKNEKKNIESNNSLKNNPKTNDEIQALKDENKFLKSLLKDYKKLKLDVLEEGIQKIYDLQDLKPYQIELIKLQDWLEKENKRMIILFEGRDASGKGGAIRRITRYMNNKHYRVVALGKPTETQRNQWFLQRYIEHFPTGGEVVLFDRSWYNRAMVEPIFGFCTPEEHEIFMEDIVNFEQDLVRQGMILIKLYFSVSKEEQKRRFDRRIHDPLRQWKFSEVDMQAQDLWDEFSEKKYEMLRRTTSRSAPWHIIRSDNKHLARLEALKIILNSVDYDGRNYSLNFEANEDINISVQRELLQMRKTKDY
;
A
#
# COMPACT_ATOMS: atom_id res chain seq x y z
N MET A 1 -16.75 -9.22 -12.15
CA MET A 1 -17.81 -10.24 -12.03
C MET A 1 -17.89 -10.99 -13.34
N ASN A 2 -17.65 -12.30 -13.35
CA ASN A 2 -17.68 -13.10 -14.57
C ASN A 2 -19.13 -13.46 -14.90
N LEU A 3 -19.59 -13.18 -16.13
CA LEU A 3 -20.97 -13.51 -16.55
C LEU A 3 -21.16 -15.01 -16.79
N ASN A 4 -20.07 -15.76 -16.93
CA ASN A 4 -20.13 -17.21 -17.18
C ASN A 4 -20.73 -17.97 -15.98
N ASP A 5 -20.74 -17.35 -14.80
CA ASP A 5 -21.27 -17.92 -13.55
C ASP A 5 -22.79 -17.67 -13.38
N PHE A 6 -23.44 -17.05 -14.37
CA PHE A 6 -24.84 -16.63 -14.31
C PHE A 6 -25.66 -17.11 -15.51
N ASP A 7 -26.90 -17.51 -15.25
CA ASP A 7 -27.91 -17.82 -16.25
C ASP A 7 -28.72 -16.57 -16.61
N LYS A 8 -29.11 -16.47 -17.89
CA LYS A 8 -30.03 -15.43 -18.37
C LYS A 8 -31.44 -15.72 -17.88
N THR A 9 -32.14 -14.69 -17.42
CA THR A 9 -33.58 -14.80 -17.12
C THR A 9 -34.43 -14.41 -18.34
N SER A 10 -35.75 -14.47 -18.21
CA SER A 10 -36.69 -13.99 -19.23
C SER A 10 -36.58 -12.48 -19.49
N GLN A 11 -36.10 -11.69 -18.52
CA GLN A 11 -35.87 -10.26 -18.67
C GLN A 11 -34.44 -10.00 -19.14
N VAL A 12 -34.30 -9.31 -20.28
CA VAL A 12 -33.00 -8.98 -20.85
C VAL A 12 -32.23 -8.05 -19.91
N GLY A 13 -31.02 -8.46 -19.53
CA GLY A 13 -30.19 -7.71 -18.59
C GLY A 13 -30.36 -8.14 -17.13
N LEU A 14 -31.28 -9.06 -16.83
CA LEU A 14 -31.41 -9.68 -15.51
C LEU A 14 -30.85 -11.11 -15.55
N TYR A 15 -29.98 -11.43 -14.58
CA TYR A 15 -29.30 -12.70 -14.49
C TYR A 15 -29.40 -13.31 -13.08
N ILE A 16 -29.32 -14.63 -12.99
CA ILE A 16 -29.34 -15.38 -11.74
C ILE A 16 -28.10 -16.28 -11.65
N SER A 17 -27.48 -16.42 -10.47
CA SER A 17 -26.29 -17.27 -10.33
C SER A 17 -26.62 -18.75 -10.60
N LYS A 18 -25.70 -19.44 -11.28
CA LYS A 18 -25.78 -20.88 -11.52
C LYS A 18 -25.68 -21.64 -10.20
N GLU A 19 -24.67 -21.29 -9.42
CA GLU A 19 -24.45 -21.85 -8.09
C GLU A 19 -25.35 -21.19 -7.04
N GLU A 20 -25.83 -22.01 -6.11
CA GLU A 20 -26.65 -21.58 -4.99
C GLU A 20 -25.81 -21.53 -3.71
N HIS A 21 -25.78 -20.38 -3.05
CA HIS A 21 -25.07 -20.25 -1.78
C HIS A 21 -25.88 -20.93 -0.65
N PRO A 22 -25.27 -21.74 0.23
CA PRO A 22 -25.99 -22.49 1.28
C PRO A 22 -26.88 -21.61 2.15
N THR A 23 -26.35 -20.47 2.60
CA THR A 23 -27.05 -19.52 3.50
C THR A 23 -27.93 -18.50 2.79
N PHE A 24 -27.54 -18.03 1.59
CA PHE A 24 -28.16 -16.85 0.97
C PHE A 24 -29.04 -17.21 -0.24
N GLY A 25 -28.85 -18.39 -0.83
CA GLY A 25 -29.54 -18.80 -2.05
C GLY A 25 -28.88 -18.27 -3.32
N LYS A 26 -29.63 -18.29 -4.42
CA LYS A 26 -29.17 -17.81 -5.73
C LYS A 26 -29.19 -16.29 -5.79
N LYS A 27 -28.16 -15.71 -6.41
CA LYS A 27 -27.94 -14.27 -6.49
C LYS A 27 -28.53 -13.71 -7.77
N TYR A 28 -29.36 -12.67 -7.67
CA TYR A 28 -29.87 -11.92 -8.81
C TYR A 28 -29.01 -10.69 -9.08
N ILE A 29 -28.65 -10.48 -10.35
CA ILE A 29 -27.89 -9.31 -10.80
C ILE A 29 -28.56 -8.63 -11.98
N ALA A 30 -28.59 -7.30 -11.93
CA ALA A 30 -28.94 -6.43 -13.02
C ALA A 30 -27.68 -6.02 -13.79
N ARG A 31 -27.74 -6.06 -15.11
CA ARG A 31 -26.73 -5.49 -16.00
C ARG A 31 -27.36 -4.94 -17.27
N PHE A 32 -27.12 -3.66 -17.54
CA PHE A 32 -27.51 -3.01 -18.79
C PHE A 32 -26.50 -1.92 -19.18
N GLN A 33 -26.67 -1.37 -20.37
CA GLN A 33 -25.85 -0.26 -20.88
C GLN A 33 -26.77 0.92 -21.18
N HIS A 34 -26.36 2.11 -20.74
CA HIS A 34 -27.03 3.38 -21.00
C HIS A 34 -25.94 4.46 -21.16
N ASP A 35 -26.08 5.37 -22.14
CA ASP A 35 -25.09 6.40 -22.47
C ASP A 35 -23.63 5.92 -22.54
N LYS A 36 -23.41 4.80 -23.26
CA LYS A 36 -22.09 4.15 -23.43
C LYS A 36 -21.41 3.71 -22.12
N LYS A 37 -22.10 3.83 -20.97
CA LYS A 37 -21.66 3.32 -19.66
C LYS A 37 -22.39 2.01 -19.32
N ARG A 38 -21.67 1.09 -18.67
CA ARG A 38 -22.21 -0.21 -18.26
C ARG A 38 -22.54 -0.17 -16.77
N TYR A 39 -23.78 -0.50 -16.43
CA TYR A 39 -24.28 -0.53 -15.07
C TYR A 39 -24.45 -1.98 -14.63
N VAL A 40 -23.96 -2.30 -13.43
CA VAL A 40 -24.12 -3.62 -12.81
C VAL A 40 -24.50 -3.44 -11.36
N LYS A 41 -25.57 -4.11 -10.91
CA LYS A 41 -26.03 -4.06 -9.53
C LYS A 41 -26.49 -5.43 -9.06
N VAL A 42 -26.12 -5.80 -7.84
CA VAL A 42 -26.68 -6.98 -7.16
C VAL A 42 -28.05 -6.58 -6.62
N LEU A 43 -29.10 -7.28 -7.04
CA LEU A 43 -30.47 -6.98 -6.62
C LEU A 43 -30.83 -7.67 -5.30
N GLY A 44 -30.24 -8.84 -5.03
CA GLY A 44 -30.47 -9.60 -3.80
C GLY A 44 -30.31 -11.10 -4.02
N TYR A 45 -30.73 -11.89 -3.04
CA TYR A 45 -30.61 -13.33 -3.02
C TYR A 45 -31.95 -14.04 -2.76
N SER A 46 -32.12 -15.24 -3.33
CA SER A 46 -33.40 -15.96 -3.31
C SER A 46 -33.83 -16.40 -1.91
N LYS A 47 -32.91 -16.86 -1.05
CA LYS A 47 -33.24 -17.32 0.32
C LYS A 47 -33.16 -16.20 1.34
N LYS A 48 -32.09 -15.39 1.29
CA LYS A 48 -31.88 -14.30 2.26
C LYS A 48 -32.97 -13.24 2.21
N ASP A 49 -33.32 -12.82 0.99
CA ASP A 49 -34.19 -11.67 0.76
C ASP A 49 -35.59 -12.11 0.27
N GLY A 50 -35.85 -13.43 0.23
CA GLY A 50 -37.09 -13.99 -0.31
C GLY A 50 -37.37 -13.54 -1.75
N LEU A 51 -36.30 -13.36 -2.54
CA LEU A 51 -36.37 -12.69 -3.83
C LEU A 51 -36.82 -13.67 -4.92
N THR A 52 -38.05 -13.46 -5.40
CA THR A 52 -38.60 -14.16 -6.57
C THR A 52 -38.22 -13.45 -7.87
N LEU A 53 -38.33 -14.15 -9.00
CA LEU A 53 -38.04 -13.56 -10.31
C LEU A 53 -38.88 -12.30 -10.57
N GLN A 54 -40.16 -12.30 -10.21
CA GLN A 54 -41.05 -11.15 -10.36
C GLN A 54 -40.57 -9.93 -9.56
N LYS A 55 -40.16 -10.14 -8.29
CA LYS A 55 -39.62 -9.05 -7.46
C LYS A 55 -38.27 -8.56 -8.00
N ALA A 56 -37.44 -9.46 -8.52
CA ALA A 56 -36.17 -9.11 -9.15
C ALA A 56 -36.37 -8.27 -10.43
N ILE A 57 -37.43 -8.54 -11.21
CA ILE A 57 -37.79 -7.72 -12.38
C ILE A 57 -38.20 -6.31 -11.95
N ILE A 58 -39.02 -6.16 -10.90
CA ILE A 58 -39.42 -4.85 -10.38
C ILE A 58 -38.18 -4.05 -9.92
N LEU A 59 -37.29 -4.68 -9.14
CA LEU A 59 -36.06 -4.05 -8.68
C LEU A 59 -35.10 -3.69 -9.83
N PHE A 60 -35.13 -4.46 -10.92
CA PHE A 60 -34.36 -4.17 -12.12
C PHE A 60 -34.88 -2.94 -12.84
N GLU A 61 -36.19 -2.83 -13.05
CA GLU A 61 -36.81 -1.66 -13.69
C GLU A 61 -36.62 -0.39 -12.85
N ASP A 62 -36.82 -0.46 -11.53
CA ASP A 62 -36.55 0.67 -10.62
C ASP A 62 -35.08 1.12 -10.70
N PHE A 63 -34.15 0.17 -10.78
CA PHE A 63 -32.74 0.49 -10.92
C PHE A 63 -32.44 1.16 -12.27
N LYS A 64 -33.08 0.70 -13.34
CA LYS A 64 -32.92 1.28 -14.68
C LYS A 64 -33.47 2.70 -14.74
N LEU A 65 -34.67 2.93 -14.18
CA LEU A 65 -35.29 4.26 -14.10
C LEU A 65 -34.41 5.25 -13.33
N LYS A 66 -33.89 4.86 -12.15
CA LYS A 66 -32.98 5.73 -11.37
C LYS A 66 -31.73 6.12 -12.14
N VAL A 67 -31.13 5.19 -12.88
CA VAL A 67 -29.94 5.48 -13.68
C VAL A 67 -30.25 6.42 -14.85
N VAL A 68 -31.44 6.33 -15.44
CA VAL A 68 -31.87 7.26 -16.50
C VAL A 68 -32.13 8.65 -15.91
N GLU A 69 -32.87 8.73 -14.79
CA GLU A 69 -33.17 10.00 -14.12
C GLU A 69 -31.92 10.73 -13.59
N GLU A 70 -30.94 9.99 -13.05
CA GLU A 70 -29.66 10.54 -12.59
C GLU A 70 -28.80 11.11 -13.73
N ASN A 71 -28.90 10.55 -14.95
CA ASN A 71 -28.12 11.03 -16.10
C ASN A 71 -28.82 12.16 -16.87
N GLU A 72 -30.16 12.17 -16.96
CA GLU A 72 -30.91 13.20 -17.69
C GLU A 72 -31.14 14.49 -16.87
N ASN A 73 -31.05 14.44 -15.53
CA ASN A 73 -31.29 15.61 -14.68
C ASN A 73 -30.35 15.67 -13.44
N PRO A 74 -29.07 16.06 -13.59
CA PRO A 74 -28.12 16.14 -12.48
C PRO A 74 -28.45 17.21 -11.40
N ASN A 75 -29.50 18.02 -11.59
CA ASN A 75 -29.94 19.08 -10.67
C ASN A 75 -31.28 18.81 -9.94
N SER A 76 -31.89 17.62 -10.08
CA SER A 76 -33.16 17.29 -9.42
C SER A 76 -33.05 16.97 -7.91
N LEU A 77 -31.85 16.70 -7.40
CA LEU A 77 -31.56 16.43 -5.98
C LEU A 77 -31.89 17.61 -5.02
N LYS A 78 -32.24 18.80 -5.54
CA LYS A 78 -32.71 19.93 -4.73
C LYS A 78 -34.23 20.00 -4.56
N ASN A 79 -35.03 19.24 -5.33
CA ASN A 79 -36.49 19.30 -5.27
C ASN A 79 -37.15 18.16 -4.47
N GLU A 80 -36.43 17.08 -4.15
CA GLU A 80 -36.97 16.04 -3.25
C GLU A 80 -37.17 16.53 -1.81
N LYS A 81 -36.46 17.56 -1.36
CA LYS A 81 -36.69 18.16 -0.03
C LYS A 81 -37.98 18.99 0.07
N LYS A 82 -38.63 19.36 -1.04
CA LYS A 82 -39.87 20.16 -1.03
C LYS A 82 -41.15 19.35 -1.25
N ASN A 83 -41.06 18.15 -1.83
CA ASN A 83 -42.25 17.29 -2.03
C ASN A 83 -42.49 16.25 -0.92
N ILE A 84 -41.61 16.16 0.09
CA ILE A 84 -41.83 15.31 1.26
C ILE A 84 -42.79 15.96 2.26
N GLU A 85 -42.98 17.29 2.23
CA GLU A 85 -43.89 17.99 3.13
C GLU A 85 -45.37 17.95 2.70
N SER A 86 -45.69 17.51 1.48
CA SER A 86 -47.05 17.59 0.92
C SER A 86 -47.76 16.26 0.64
N ASN A 87 -47.14 15.11 0.91
CA ASN A 87 -47.82 13.80 0.88
C ASN A 87 -47.90 13.18 2.28
N ASN A 88 -48.55 13.90 3.19
CA ASN A 88 -48.95 13.41 4.51
C ASN A 88 -50.21 12.52 4.43
N SER A 89 -50.21 11.54 3.52
CA SER A 89 -51.32 10.62 3.35
C SER A 89 -50.89 9.25 2.82
N LEU A 90 -49.99 8.57 3.52
CA LEU A 90 -49.83 7.12 3.41
C LEU A 90 -49.83 6.48 4.80
N LYS A 91 -51.07 6.20 5.23
CA LYS A 91 -51.55 5.11 6.08
C LYS A 91 -50.46 4.14 6.59
N ASN A 92 -50.32 4.13 7.92
CA ASN A 92 -50.14 2.98 8.80
C ASN A 92 -49.88 1.63 8.11
N ASN A 93 -48.60 1.27 7.97
CA ASN A 93 -48.18 -0.10 7.73
C ASN A 93 -47.33 -0.55 8.93
N PRO A 94 -47.82 -1.45 9.81
CA PRO A 94 -47.17 -1.76 11.08
C PRO A 94 -45.76 -2.33 10.93
N LYS A 95 -45.48 -3.05 9.83
CA LYS A 95 -44.14 -3.58 9.51
C LYS A 95 -43.08 -2.50 9.31
N THR A 96 -43.45 -1.33 8.81
CA THR A 96 -42.51 -0.23 8.52
C THR A 96 -42.13 0.51 9.79
N ASN A 97 -43.02 0.57 10.79
CA ASN A 97 -42.70 1.14 12.10
C ASN A 97 -41.73 0.26 12.89
N ASP A 98 -41.89 -1.06 12.82
CA ASP A 98 -40.97 -2.00 13.48
C ASP A 98 -39.57 -1.98 12.84
N GLU A 99 -39.47 -1.89 11.51
CA GLU A 99 -38.19 -1.74 10.80
C GLU A 99 -37.53 -0.39 11.11
N ILE A 100 -38.31 0.71 11.14
CA ILE A 100 -37.81 2.03 11.53
C ILE A 100 -37.37 2.03 13.00
N GLN A 101 -38.08 1.33 13.87
CA GLN A 101 -37.74 1.21 15.29
C GLN A 101 -36.46 0.38 15.47
N ALA A 102 -36.33 -0.74 14.78
CA ALA A 102 -35.11 -1.55 14.76
C ALA A 102 -33.90 -0.76 14.24
N LEU A 103 -34.05 0.00 13.15
CA LEU A 103 -33.00 0.89 12.64
C LEU A 103 -32.66 2.02 13.62
N LYS A 104 -33.65 2.56 14.34
CA LYS A 104 -33.42 3.56 15.38
C LYS A 104 -32.66 2.97 16.58
N ASP A 105 -32.99 1.75 16.98
CA ASP A 105 -32.34 1.05 18.08
C ASP A 105 -30.91 0.62 17.71
N GLU A 106 -30.69 0.15 16.49
CA GLU A 106 -29.36 -0.11 15.93
C GLU A 106 -28.53 1.19 15.84
N ASN A 107 -29.11 2.28 15.36
CA ASN A 107 -28.43 3.58 15.29
C ASN A 107 -28.13 4.14 16.70
N LYS A 108 -29.02 3.92 17.67
CA LYS A 108 -28.79 4.26 19.09
C LYS A 108 -27.67 3.42 19.68
N PHE A 109 -27.61 2.12 19.36
CA PHE A 109 -26.54 1.22 19.77
C PHE A 109 -25.21 1.63 19.14
N LEU A 110 -25.15 1.88 17.83
CA LEU A 110 -23.97 2.41 17.14
C LEU A 110 -23.52 3.76 17.70
N LYS A 111 -24.45 4.67 18.02
CA LYS A 111 -24.14 5.94 18.70
C LYS A 111 -23.60 5.72 20.12
N SER A 112 -24.09 4.71 20.84
CA SER A 112 -23.57 4.34 22.17
C SER A 112 -22.14 3.77 22.09
N LEU A 113 -21.84 2.97 21.06
CA LEU A 113 -20.49 2.48 20.75
C LEU A 113 -19.53 3.62 20.40
N LEU A 114 -20.02 4.63 19.67
CA LEU A 114 -19.26 5.81 19.25
C LEU A 114 -19.02 6.83 20.38
N LYS A 115 -19.64 6.66 21.57
CA LYS A 115 -19.59 7.59 22.72
C LYS A 115 -19.76 9.06 22.26
N ASP A 116 -18.88 9.96 22.70
CA ASP A 116 -18.94 11.40 22.45
C ASP A 116 -18.30 11.75 21.09
N TYR A 117 -18.75 11.10 20.01
CA TYR A 117 -18.18 11.27 18.67
C TYR A 117 -18.23 12.72 18.16
N LYS A 118 -19.11 13.54 18.73
CA LYS A 118 -19.20 14.99 18.44
C LYS A 118 -18.01 15.80 18.99
N LYS A 119 -17.26 15.24 19.95
CA LYS A 119 -16.00 15.83 20.47
C LYS A 119 -14.76 15.36 19.71
N LEU A 120 -14.88 14.37 18.82
CA LEU A 120 -13.76 13.96 17.98
C LEU A 120 -13.48 15.05 16.95
N LYS A 121 -12.23 15.45 16.85
CA LYS A 121 -11.80 16.34 15.77
C LYS A 121 -11.97 15.59 14.44
N LEU A 122 -12.65 16.23 13.47
CA LEU A 122 -13.05 15.60 12.20
C LEU A 122 -11.84 15.13 11.37
N ASP A 123 -10.75 15.88 11.41
CA ASP A 123 -9.45 15.55 10.79
C ASP A 123 -8.87 14.22 11.30
N VAL A 124 -8.95 13.98 12.61
CA VAL A 124 -8.48 12.72 13.23
C VAL A 124 -9.33 11.54 12.79
N LEU A 125 -10.65 11.75 12.66
CA LEU A 125 -11.57 10.72 12.19
C LEU A 125 -11.30 10.39 10.72
N GLU A 126 -11.13 11.40 9.88
CA GLU A 126 -10.81 11.24 8.45
C GLU A 126 -9.49 10.50 8.26
N GLU A 127 -8.41 10.89 8.96
CA GLU A 127 -7.12 10.18 8.91
C GLU A 127 -7.27 8.71 9.37
N GLY A 128 -8.06 8.47 10.42
CA GLY A 128 -8.34 7.12 10.92
C GLY A 128 -9.07 6.25 9.92
N ILE A 129 -10.10 6.78 9.26
CA ILE A 129 -10.88 6.09 8.23
C ILE A 129 -10.01 5.83 7.01
N GLN A 130 -9.28 6.83 6.51
CA GLN A 130 -8.40 6.69 5.35
C GLN A 130 -7.37 5.59 5.59
N LYS A 131 -6.79 5.53 6.79
CA LYS A 131 -5.85 4.47 7.16
C LYS A 131 -6.45 3.07 7.11
N ILE A 132 -7.75 2.90 7.36
CA ILE A 132 -8.42 1.61 7.20
C ILE A 132 -8.51 1.25 5.72
N TYR A 133 -8.94 2.19 4.87
CA TYR A 133 -9.00 1.98 3.42
C TYR A 133 -7.62 1.67 2.83
N ASP A 134 -6.60 2.45 3.18
CA ASP A 134 -5.20 2.21 2.81
C ASP A 134 -4.76 0.78 3.15
N LEU A 135 -5.08 0.31 4.37
CA LEU A 135 -4.73 -1.04 4.79
C LEU A 135 -5.50 -2.13 4.04
N GLN A 136 -6.74 -1.86 3.61
CA GLN A 136 -7.50 -2.80 2.78
C GLN A 136 -6.95 -2.85 1.35
N ASP A 137 -6.54 -1.72 0.81
CA ASP A 137 -5.96 -1.58 -0.53
C ASP A 137 -4.64 -2.35 -0.68
N LEU A 138 -3.84 -2.47 0.39
CA LEU A 138 -2.61 -3.28 0.37
C LEU A 138 -2.86 -4.80 0.38
N LYS A 139 -4.03 -5.28 0.85
CA LYS A 139 -4.25 -6.72 1.08
C LYS A 139 -4.12 -7.58 -0.17
N PRO A 140 -4.66 -7.21 -1.35
CA PRO A 140 -4.48 -8.01 -2.55
C PRO A 140 -3.00 -8.22 -2.89
N TYR A 141 -2.18 -7.17 -2.78
CA TYR A 141 -0.74 -7.25 -3.00
C TYR A 141 -0.02 -8.08 -1.93
N GLN A 142 -0.51 -8.08 -0.70
CA GLN A 142 0.03 -8.94 0.36
C GLN A 142 -0.30 -10.42 0.12
N ILE A 143 -1.45 -10.74 -0.48
CA ILE A 143 -1.76 -12.10 -0.93
C ILE A 143 -0.77 -12.53 -2.02
N GLU A 144 -0.47 -11.64 -2.96
CA GLU A 144 0.52 -11.88 -3.99
C GLU A 144 1.94 -12.09 -3.42
N LEU A 145 2.31 -11.41 -2.32
CA LEU A 145 3.58 -11.66 -1.64
C LEU A 145 3.68 -13.06 -1.06
N ILE A 146 2.57 -13.63 -0.58
CA ILE A 146 2.55 -15.01 -0.07
C ILE A 146 2.86 -15.98 -1.22
N LYS A 147 2.22 -15.78 -2.38
CA LYS A 147 2.49 -16.60 -3.58
C LYS A 147 3.94 -16.47 -4.06
N LEU A 148 4.46 -15.24 -4.05
CA LEU A 148 5.87 -14.99 -4.37
C LEU A 148 6.79 -15.72 -3.39
N GLN A 149 6.49 -15.69 -2.09
CA GLN A 149 7.27 -16.40 -1.07
C GLN A 149 7.26 -17.91 -1.30
N ASP A 150 6.08 -18.50 -1.55
CA ASP A 150 5.93 -19.93 -1.84
C ASP A 150 6.72 -20.33 -3.11
N TRP A 151 6.72 -19.47 -4.13
CA TRP A 151 7.49 -19.67 -5.36
C TRP A 151 9.00 -19.62 -5.11
N LEU A 152 9.48 -18.65 -4.31
CA LEU A 152 10.90 -18.57 -3.96
C LEU A 152 11.38 -19.83 -3.24
N GLU A 153 10.56 -20.38 -2.34
CA GLU A 153 10.83 -21.63 -1.63
C GLU A 153 10.91 -22.82 -2.60
N LYS A 154 9.89 -23.00 -3.43
CA LYS A 154 9.83 -24.08 -4.42
C LYS A 154 11.00 -24.04 -5.41
N GLU A 155 11.35 -22.86 -5.90
CA GLU A 155 12.43 -22.66 -6.88
C GLU A 155 13.81 -22.45 -6.23
N ASN A 156 13.89 -22.57 -4.90
CA ASN A 156 15.10 -22.44 -4.10
C ASN A 156 15.87 -21.12 -4.37
N LYS A 157 15.15 -20.02 -4.60
CA LYS A 157 15.70 -18.70 -4.93
C LYS A 157 16.01 -17.90 -3.67
N ARG A 158 17.02 -17.05 -3.76
CA ARG A 158 17.50 -16.18 -2.66
C ARG A 158 17.13 -14.74 -2.95
N MET A 159 16.48 -14.05 -2.02
CA MET A 159 16.10 -12.65 -2.23
C MET A 159 16.62 -11.75 -1.11
N ILE A 160 17.25 -10.63 -1.48
CA ILE A 160 17.63 -9.53 -0.60
C ILE A 160 16.89 -8.26 -1.02
N ILE A 161 16.31 -7.57 -0.06
CA ILE A 161 15.66 -6.28 -0.26
C ILE A 161 16.31 -5.26 0.67
N LEU A 162 16.96 -4.25 0.10
CA LEU A 162 17.57 -3.15 0.83
C LEU A 162 16.58 -2.00 0.96
N PHE A 163 16.34 -1.55 2.18
CA PHE A 163 15.57 -0.34 2.47
C PHE A 163 16.54 0.76 2.92
N GLU A 164 16.81 1.69 2.03
CA GLU A 164 17.58 2.91 2.29
C GLU A 164 16.72 4.16 2.18
N GLY A 165 17.27 5.27 2.65
CA GLY A 165 16.59 6.57 2.66
C GLY A 165 16.80 7.31 3.97
N ARG A 166 16.49 8.60 3.96
CA ARG A 166 16.64 9.49 5.12
C ARG A 166 15.89 8.99 6.35
N ASP A 167 16.25 9.50 7.52
CA ASP A 167 15.46 9.26 8.72
C ASP A 167 14.05 9.82 8.57
N ALA A 168 13.10 9.15 9.21
CA ALA A 168 11.67 9.40 9.08
C ALA A 168 11.06 9.25 7.67
N SER A 169 11.79 8.78 6.65
CA SER A 169 11.25 8.50 5.31
C SER A 169 10.17 7.40 5.27
N GLY A 170 10.19 6.45 6.20
CA GLY A 170 9.10 5.47 6.38
C GLY A 170 9.47 4.00 6.15
N LYS A 171 10.76 3.69 5.94
CA LYS A 171 11.35 2.35 5.75
C LYS A 171 10.76 1.26 6.66
N GLY A 172 10.99 1.33 7.97
CA GLY A 172 10.46 0.32 8.90
C GLY A 172 8.93 0.22 8.92
N GLY A 173 8.21 1.29 8.56
CA GLY A 173 6.77 1.26 8.38
C GLY A 173 6.34 0.48 7.12
N ALA A 174 7.14 0.53 6.05
CA ALA A 174 6.95 -0.26 4.85
C ALA A 174 7.32 -1.73 5.07
N ILE A 175 8.48 -2.01 5.67
CA ILE A 175 8.91 -3.36 6.04
C ILE A 175 7.82 -4.07 6.85
N ARG A 176 7.31 -3.42 7.91
CA ARG A 176 6.23 -3.98 8.75
C ARG A 176 4.92 -4.27 7.98
N ARG A 177 4.66 -3.58 6.87
CA ARG A 177 3.46 -3.82 6.05
C ARG A 177 3.70 -4.92 5.05
N ILE A 178 4.87 -4.97 4.44
CA ILE A 178 5.32 -6.03 3.54
C ILE A 178 5.29 -7.38 4.28
N THR A 179 5.94 -7.46 5.44
CA THR A 179 6.11 -8.73 6.17
C THR A 179 4.91 -9.14 7.01
N ARG A 180 3.83 -8.34 7.07
CA ARG A 180 2.72 -8.53 8.02
C ARG A 180 2.06 -9.92 7.95
N TYR A 181 1.96 -10.48 6.74
CA TYR A 181 1.28 -11.74 6.48
C TYR A 181 2.20 -12.80 5.86
N MET A 182 3.50 -12.50 5.71
CA MET A 182 4.47 -13.46 5.19
C MET A 182 4.75 -14.54 6.24
N ASN A 183 5.11 -15.74 5.80
CA ASN A 183 5.54 -16.81 6.67
C ASN A 183 6.91 -16.46 7.29
N ASN A 184 6.95 -16.32 8.60
CA ASN A 184 8.14 -15.90 9.36
C ASN A 184 9.30 -16.89 9.32
N LYS A 185 9.07 -18.13 8.87
CA LYS A 185 10.15 -19.11 8.68
C LYS A 185 11.02 -18.83 7.46
N HIS A 186 10.49 -18.11 6.47
CA HIS A 186 11.15 -17.88 5.18
C HIS A 186 11.41 -16.39 4.90
N TYR A 187 11.30 -15.54 5.92
CA TYR A 187 11.82 -14.18 5.84
C TYR A 187 12.52 -13.76 7.12
N ARG A 188 13.50 -12.87 7.00
CA ARG A 188 14.17 -12.23 8.14
C ARG A 188 14.28 -10.73 7.91
N VAL A 189 14.10 -9.95 8.98
CA VAL A 189 14.37 -8.51 8.97
C VAL A 189 15.68 -8.28 9.70
N VAL A 190 16.64 -7.68 9.01
CA VAL A 190 17.98 -7.39 9.53
C VAL A 190 18.07 -5.89 9.76
N ALA A 191 18.25 -5.49 11.02
CA ALA A 191 18.43 -4.10 11.42
C ALA A 191 19.67 -4.03 12.32
N LEU A 192 20.84 -3.85 11.70
CA LEU A 192 22.12 -3.86 12.42
C LEU A 192 22.35 -2.51 13.11
N GLY A 193 22.78 -2.58 14.37
CA GLY A 193 23.24 -1.41 15.12
C GLY A 193 24.66 -0.97 14.73
N LYS A 194 25.20 -0.03 15.50
CA LYS A 194 26.60 0.41 15.39
C LYS A 194 27.55 -0.80 15.44
N PRO A 195 28.59 -0.85 14.59
CA PRO A 195 29.53 -1.97 14.58
C PRO A 195 30.26 -2.07 15.92
N THR A 196 30.49 -3.29 16.40
CA THR A 196 31.38 -3.55 17.55
C THR A 196 32.83 -3.21 17.20
N GLU A 197 33.71 -3.14 18.21
CA GLU A 197 35.14 -2.92 17.98
C GLU A 197 35.75 -3.98 17.06
N THR A 198 35.40 -5.25 17.25
CA THR A 198 35.80 -6.33 16.34
C THR A 198 35.28 -6.10 14.93
N GLN A 199 33.99 -5.77 14.77
CA GLN A 199 33.39 -5.53 13.45
C GLN A 199 33.98 -4.32 12.72
N ARG A 200 34.44 -3.29 13.45
CA ARG A 200 35.14 -2.14 12.86
C ARG A 200 36.51 -2.51 12.29
N ASN A 201 37.15 -3.54 12.85
CA ASN A 201 38.46 -4.04 12.41
C ASN A 201 38.36 -5.27 11.50
N GLN A 202 37.15 -5.67 11.11
CA GLN A 202 36.89 -6.71 10.12
C GLN A 202 36.74 -6.09 8.73
N TRP A 203 36.72 -6.94 7.71
CA TRP A 203 36.27 -6.50 6.39
C TRP A 203 34.82 -5.99 6.49
N PHE A 204 34.56 -4.79 6.00
CA PHE A 204 33.30 -4.06 6.20
C PHE A 204 32.04 -4.87 5.88
N LEU A 205 32.06 -5.64 4.77
CA LEU A 205 30.91 -6.42 4.31
C LEU A 205 30.67 -7.71 5.11
N GLN A 206 31.66 -8.18 5.88
CA GLN A 206 31.60 -9.45 6.61
C GLN A 206 30.37 -9.55 7.50
N ARG A 207 30.11 -8.52 8.31
CA ARG A 207 28.96 -8.47 9.23
C ARG A 207 27.60 -8.52 8.52
N TYR A 208 27.53 -8.12 7.25
CA TYR A 208 26.28 -8.16 6.47
C TYR A 208 26.09 -9.53 5.82
N ILE A 209 27.18 -10.12 5.33
CA ILE A 209 27.18 -11.43 4.65
C ILE A 209 26.69 -12.55 5.58
N GLU A 210 26.99 -12.47 6.88
CA GLU A 210 26.48 -13.40 7.91
C GLU A 210 24.95 -13.51 7.93
N HIS A 211 24.24 -12.51 7.42
CA HIS A 211 22.78 -12.46 7.40
C HIS A 211 22.16 -12.80 6.05
N PHE A 212 22.96 -13.20 5.05
CA PHE A 212 22.44 -13.45 3.71
C PHE A 212 21.44 -14.63 3.69
N PRO A 213 20.48 -14.60 2.75
CA PRO A 213 19.47 -15.64 2.62
C PRO A 213 20.06 -16.96 2.16
N THR A 214 19.51 -18.04 2.70
CA THR A 214 19.60 -19.36 2.06
C THR A 214 18.49 -19.51 1.01
N GLY A 215 18.50 -20.59 0.23
CA GLY A 215 17.49 -20.80 -0.81
C GLY A 215 16.08 -20.87 -0.22
N GLY A 216 15.14 -20.16 -0.85
CA GLY A 216 13.78 -19.97 -0.35
C GLY A 216 13.59 -18.80 0.62
N GLU A 217 14.66 -18.14 1.06
CA GLU A 217 14.56 -17.05 2.04
C GLU A 217 14.53 -15.66 1.40
N VAL A 218 13.77 -14.77 2.04
CA VAL A 218 13.76 -13.32 1.80
C VAL A 218 14.39 -12.59 2.98
N VAL A 219 15.45 -11.82 2.75
CA VAL A 219 16.07 -10.97 3.79
C VAL A 219 15.81 -9.50 3.49
N LEU A 220 15.16 -8.81 4.42
CA LEU A 220 14.85 -7.38 4.34
C LEU A 220 15.81 -6.62 5.25
N PHE A 221 16.69 -5.81 4.67
CA PHE A 221 17.63 -4.97 5.40
C PHE A 221 17.00 -3.60 5.70
N ASP A 222 16.75 -3.28 6.98
CA ASP A 222 16.41 -1.92 7.44
C ASP A 222 17.70 -1.14 7.66
N ARG A 223 18.12 -0.39 6.62
CA ARG A 223 19.51 0.01 6.36
C ARG A 223 20.42 -1.20 6.05
N SER A 224 21.50 -0.94 5.34
CA SER A 224 22.40 -1.96 4.80
C SER A 224 23.84 -1.45 4.75
N TRP A 225 24.69 -2.11 3.96
CA TRP A 225 26.06 -1.67 3.68
C TRP A 225 26.15 -0.25 3.12
N TYR A 226 25.06 0.28 2.56
CA TYR A 226 24.97 1.68 2.11
C TYR A 226 25.02 2.72 3.23
N ASN A 227 25.04 2.32 4.51
CA ASN A 227 25.43 3.23 5.58
C ASN A 227 26.79 3.91 5.30
N ARG A 228 27.73 3.19 4.68
CA ARG A 228 29.05 3.73 4.28
C ARG A 228 29.00 4.70 3.10
N ALA A 229 27.97 4.65 2.26
CA ALA A 229 27.74 5.67 1.24
C ALA A 229 27.13 6.96 1.78
N MET A 230 26.38 6.86 2.89
CA MET A 230 25.48 7.90 3.35
C MET A 230 25.86 8.47 4.72
N VAL A 231 25.56 7.75 5.79
CA VAL A 231 25.63 8.26 7.17
C VAL A 231 27.07 8.32 7.66
N GLU A 232 27.88 7.29 7.38
CA GLU A 232 29.24 7.20 7.91
C GLU A 232 30.15 8.37 7.49
N PRO A 233 30.22 8.79 6.20
CA PRO A 233 31.10 9.89 5.80
C PRO A 233 30.67 11.26 6.35
N ILE A 234 29.37 11.47 6.58
CA ILE A 234 28.84 12.76 7.09
C ILE A 234 29.23 12.95 8.56
N PHE A 235 29.10 11.91 9.37
CA PHE A 235 29.40 11.98 10.80
C PHE A 235 30.83 11.53 11.15
N GLY A 236 31.68 11.27 10.16
CA GLY A 236 33.06 10.84 10.36
C GLY A 236 33.20 9.46 11.00
N PHE A 237 32.26 8.54 10.74
CA PHE A 237 32.33 7.15 11.22
C PHE A 237 33.16 6.23 10.32
N CYS A 238 33.59 6.72 9.16
CA CYS A 238 34.57 6.08 8.29
C CYS A 238 35.57 7.13 7.79
N THR A 239 36.76 6.70 7.36
CA THR A 239 37.71 7.61 6.71
C THR A 239 37.26 7.92 5.26
N PRO A 240 37.72 9.02 4.66
CA PRO A 240 37.47 9.30 3.25
C PRO A 240 37.91 8.16 2.32
N GLU A 241 39.03 7.51 2.64
CA GLU A 241 39.56 6.37 1.90
C GLU A 241 38.64 5.15 2.00
N GLU A 242 38.15 4.82 3.20
CA GLU A 242 37.19 3.72 3.39
C GLU A 242 35.88 3.93 2.62
N HIS A 243 35.39 5.18 2.58
CA HIS A 243 34.21 5.56 1.82
C HIS A 243 34.45 5.37 0.32
N GLU A 244 35.59 5.83 -0.20
CA GLU A 244 35.89 5.74 -1.62
C GLU A 244 36.07 4.29 -2.08
N ILE A 245 36.82 3.48 -1.31
CA ILE A 245 36.98 2.03 -1.59
C ILE A 245 35.60 1.35 -1.64
N PHE A 246 34.73 1.62 -0.66
CA PHE A 246 33.37 1.09 -0.68
C PHE A 246 32.60 1.49 -1.95
N MET A 247 32.69 2.76 -2.34
CA MET A 247 31.97 3.30 -3.48
C MET A 247 32.47 2.78 -4.84
N GLU A 248 33.74 2.37 -4.93
CA GLU A 248 34.32 1.70 -6.11
C GLU A 248 33.92 0.21 -6.18
N ASP A 249 33.95 -0.48 -5.04
CA ASP A 249 33.80 -1.95 -5.02
C ASP A 249 32.36 -2.42 -4.98
N ILE A 250 31.43 -1.64 -4.41
CA ILE A 250 30.11 -2.15 -4.04
C ILE A 250 29.30 -2.66 -5.24
N VAL A 251 29.44 -2.01 -6.41
CA VAL A 251 28.73 -2.42 -7.63
C VAL A 251 29.21 -3.79 -8.10
N ASN A 252 30.51 -4.07 -8.03
CA ASN A 252 31.08 -5.36 -8.42
C ASN A 252 30.61 -6.46 -7.45
N PHE A 253 30.64 -6.18 -6.15
CA PHE A 253 30.11 -7.08 -5.13
C PHE A 253 28.64 -7.44 -5.40
N GLU A 254 27.78 -6.45 -5.64
CA GLU A 254 26.36 -6.68 -5.93
C GLU A 254 26.13 -7.43 -7.24
N GLN A 255 26.93 -7.15 -8.28
CA GLN A 255 26.90 -7.89 -9.54
C GLN A 255 27.22 -9.37 -9.33
N ASP A 256 28.20 -9.69 -8.48
CA ASP A 256 28.53 -11.06 -8.14
C ASP A 256 27.38 -11.79 -7.45
N LEU A 257 26.68 -11.13 -6.52
CA LEU A 257 25.49 -11.70 -5.88
C LEU A 257 24.39 -12.02 -6.91
N VAL A 258 24.09 -11.07 -7.79
CA VAL A 258 23.07 -11.25 -8.82
C VAL A 258 23.47 -12.35 -9.81
N ARG A 259 24.74 -12.40 -10.22
CA ARG A 259 25.27 -13.45 -11.11
C ARG A 259 25.16 -14.84 -10.49
N GLN A 260 25.25 -14.95 -9.17
CA GLN A 260 25.04 -16.20 -8.45
C GLN A 260 23.55 -16.54 -8.25
N GLY A 261 22.63 -15.78 -8.83
CA GLY A 261 21.18 -16.05 -8.78
C GLY A 261 20.49 -15.47 -7.54
N MET A 262 21.10 -14.49 -6.87
CA MET A 262 20.45 -13.73 -5.80
C MET A 262 19.63 -12.59 -6.40
N ILE A 263 18.36 -12.50 -6.02
CA ILE A 263 17.50 -11.40 -6.41
C ILE A 263 17.80 -10.24 -5.45
N LEU A 264 18.40 -9.17 -5.96
CA LEU A 264 18.75 -7.99 -5.16
C LEU A 264 17.88 -6.80 -5.57
N ILE A 265 17.07 -6.32 -4.63
CA ILE A 265 16.20 -5.15 -4.81
C ILE A 265 16.71 -4.03 -3.92
N LYS A 266 16.95 -2.85 -4.50
CA LYS A 266 17.43 -1.67 -3.76
C LYS A 266 16.37 -0.56 -3.79
N LEU A 267 15.81 -0.24 -2.63
CA LEU A 267 14.75 0.77 -2.49
C LEU A 267 15.29 1.98 -1.73
N TYR A 268 15.18 3.17 -2.30
CA TYR A 268 15.50 4.43 -1.63
C TYR A 268 14.22 5.22 -1.35
N PHE A 269 13.84 5.34 -0.08
CA PHE A 269 12.68 6.13 0.35
C PHE A 269 13.08 7.61 0.45
N SER A 270 12.63 8.41 -0.52
CA SER A 270 12.86 9.85 -0.56
C SER A 270 11.69 10.58 0.08
N VAL A 271 11.95 11.40 1.08
CA VAL A 271 10.96 12.26 1.76
C VAL A 271 11.36 13.71 1.53
N SER A 272 10.40 14.63 1.42
CA SER A 272 10.68 16.07 1.37
C SER A 272 11.19 16.59 2.72
N LYS A 273 11.88 17.74 2.70
CA LYS A 273 12.44 18.36 3.91
C LYS A 273 11.34 18.72 4.90
N GLU A 274 10.25 19.28 4.38
CA GLU A 274 9.06 19.70 5.13
C GLU A 274 8.37 18.51 5.79
N GLU A 275 8.14 17.43 5.03
CA GLU A 275 7.49 16.23 5.58
C GLU A 275 8.41 15.49 6.56
N GLN A 276 9.74 15.50 6.35
CA GLN A 276 10.68 14.98 7.33
C GLN A 276 10.57 15.75 8.66
N LYS A 277 10.61 17.09 8.61
CA LYS A 277 10.46 17.95 9.78
C LYS A 277 9.14 17.69 10.50
N ARG A 278 8.03 17.70 9.77
CA ARG A 278 6.70 17.39 10.32
C ARG A 278 6.66 16.03 11.01
N ARG A 279 7.33 15.01 10.46
CA ARG A 279 7.41 13.68 11.06
C ARG A 279 8.25 13.65 12.33
N PHE A 280 9.33 14.44 12.40
CA PHE A 280 10.12 14.60 13.62
C PHE A 280 9.32 15.30 14.71
N ASP A 281 8.67 16.42 14.40
CA ASP A 281 7.79 17.13 15.35
C ASP A 281 6.73 16.19 15.91
N ARG A 282 6.10 15.38 15.06
CA ARG A 282 5.11 14.39 15.51
C ARG A 282 5.70 13.28 16.38
N ARG A 283 6.98 12.89 16.20
CA ARG A 283 7.62 11.86 17.05
C ARG A 283 7.91 12.38 18.44
N ILE A 284 8.31 13.65 18.56
CA ILE A 284 8.58 14.31 19.84
C ILE A 284 7.32 14.31 20.72
N HIS A 285 6.17 14.59 20.12
CA HIS A 285 4.88 14.69 20.82
C HIS A 285 4.11 13.35 20.95
N ASP A 286 4.64 12.23 20.42
CA ASP A 286 3.98 10.91 20.44
C ASP A 286 4.77 9.93 21.34
N PRO A 287 4.29 9.63 22.56
CA PRO A 287 4.98 8.74 23.50
C PRO A 287 5.33 7.35 22.93
N LEU A 288 4.57 6.85 21.95
CA LEU A 288 4.82 5.54 21.32
C LEU A 288 5.94 5.59 20.27
N ARG A 289 6.45 6.78 19.95
CA ARG A 289 7.45 7.01 18.90
C ARG A 289 8.67 7.81 19.37
N GLN A 290 8.67 8.33 20.59
CA GLN A 290 9.80 9.06 21.16
C GLN A 290 11.10 8.24 21.11
N TRP A 291 11.03 6.92 21.34
CA TRP A 291 12.18 6.02 21.23
C TRP A 291 12.86 5.99 19.84
N LYS A 292 12.17 6.48 18.79
CA LYS A 292 12.69 6.58 17.42
C LYS A 292 13.43 7.89 17.14
N PHE A 293 13.69 8.67 18.17
CA PHE A 293 14.33 9.97 18.05
C PHE A 293 15.71 9.89 18.70
N SER A 294 16.75 10.13 17.91
CA SER A 294 18.14 10.18 18.37
C SER A 294 18.71 11.58 18.18
N GLU A 295 19.80 11.91 18.88
CA GLU A 295 20.50 13.19 18.70
C GLU A 295 21.00 13.39 17.26
N VAL A 296 21.39 12.29 16.61
CA VAL A 296 21.80 12.26 15.19
C VAL A 296 20.64 12.67 14.27
N ASP A 297 19.40 12.31 14.61
CA ASP A 297 18.21 12.69 13.83
C ASP A 297 17.93 14.20 13.91
N MET A 298 18.27 14.87 15.01
CA MET A 298 18.13 16.33 15.14
C MET A 298 19.08 17.05 14.20
N GLN A 299 20.34 16.61 14.17
CA GLN A 299 21.37 17.18 13.28
C GLN A 299 21.06 16.91 11.80
N ALA A 300 20.35 15.84 11.48
CA ALA A 300 20.04 15.47 10.10
C ALA A 300 19.17 16.49 9.33
N GLN A 301 18.42 17.34 10.03
CA GLN A 301 17.69 18.45 9.40
C GLN A 301 18.62 19.59 8.99
N ASP A 302 19.60 19.91 9.83
CA ASP A 302 20.60 20.95 9.55
C ASP A 302 21.57 20.50 8.46
N LEU A 303 21.97 19.22 8.49
CA LEU A 303 22.85 18.58 7.50
C LEU A 303 22.11 18.14 6.22
N TRP A 304 20.95 18.72 5.93
CA TRP A 304 20.09 18.29 4.80
C TRP A 304 20.87 18.21 3.49
N ASP A 305 21.66 19.24 3.20
CA ASP A 305 22.43 19.41 1.96
C ASP A 305 23.60 18.43 1.86
N GLU A 306 24.24 18.07 2.97
CA GLU A 306 25.31 17.06 2.98
C GLU A 306 24.75 15.67 2.68
N PHE A 307 23.64 15.31 3.31
CA PHE A 307 22.91 14.09 3.00
C PHE A 307 22.40 14.04 1.56
N SER A 308 22.02 15.20 1.02
CA SER A 308 21.58 15.36 -0.36
C SER A 308 22.69 15.06 -1.35
N GLU A 309 23.88 15.60 -1.10
CA GLU A 309 25.06 15.37 -1.94
C GLU A 309 25.49 13.90 -1.86
N LYS A 310 25.50 13.30 -0.66
CA LYS A 310 25.81 11.87 -0.51
C LYS A 310 24.79 10.95 -1.19
N LYS A 311 23.49 11.30 -1.13
CA LYS A 311 22.44 10.61 -1.90
C LYS A 311 22.73 10.70 -3.41
N TYR A 312 23.10 11.88 -3.89
CA TYR A 312 23.41 12.11 -5.31
C TYR A 312 24.61 11.26 -5.75
N GLU A 313 25.73 11.30 -5.01
CA GLU A 313 26.92 10.49 -5.27
C GLU A 313 26.62 9.00 -5.25
N MET A 314 25.90 8.53 -4.21
CA MET A 314 25.47 7.14 -4.06
C MET A 314 24.68 6.68 -5.28
N LEU A 315 23.60 7.37 -5.63
CA LEU A 315 22.72 6.97 -6.74
C LEU A 315 23.45 6.97 -8.09
N ARG A 316 24.30 7.99 -8.32
CA ARG A 316 25.07 8.14 -9.56
C ARG A 316 26.07 7.01 -9.77
N ARG A 317 26.78 6.59 -8.72
CA ARG A 317 27.88 5.61 -8.81
C ARG A 317 27.41 4.17 -8.67
N THR A 318 26.31 3.94 -7.94
CA THR A 318 25.94 2.58 -7.49
C THR A 318 24.67 2.02 -8.13
N THR A 319 23.98 2.79 -8.99
CA THR A 319 22.93 2.20 -9.83
C THR A 319 23.57 1.35 -10.93
N SER A 320 23.08 0.13 -11.14
CA SER A 320 23.55 -0.75 -12.21
C SER A 320 22.38 -1.43 -12.91
N ARG A 321 22.65 -2.05 -14.07
CA ARG A 321 21.61 -2.77 -14.82
C ARG A 321 21.19 -4.07 -14.12
N SER A 322 22.10 -4.69 -13.37
CA SER A 322 21.84 -5.92 -12.61
C SER A 322 21.14 -5.66 -11.28
N ALA A 323 21.43 -4.53 -10.64
CA ALA A 323 20.82 -4.11 -9.38
C ALA A 323 20.51 -2.61 -9.44
N PRO A 324 19.38 -2.21 -10.08
CA PRO A 324 18.99 -0.81 -10.16
C PRO A 324 18.50 -0.30 -8.80
N TRP A 325 18.65 1.01 -8.60
CA TRP A 325 17.97 1.70 -7.50
C TRP A 325 16.55 2.10 -7.90
N HIS A 326 15.60 1.88 -7.00
CA HIS A 326 14.23 2.41 -7.12
C HIS A 326 14.03 3.55 -6.12
N ILE A 327 13.77 4.77 -6.61
CA ILE A 327 13.52 5.92 -5.75
C ILE A 327 12.02 6.03 -5.50
N ILE A 328 11.61 5.87 -4.25
CA ILE A 328 10.21 5.91 -3.82
C ILE A 328 9.94 7.25 -3.12
N ARG A 329 9.16 8.13 -3.73
CA ARG A 329 8.62 9.33 -3.08
C ARG A 329 7.70 8.89 -1.94
N SER A 330 8.06 9.29 -0.73
CA SER A 330 7.57 8.69 0.51
C SER A 330 6.77 9.63 1.39
N ASP A 331 6.43 10.81 0.90
CA ASP A 331 5.62 11.81 1.61
C ASP A 331 4.24 11.24 1.93
N ASN A 332 3.59 10.63 0.94
CA ASN A 332 2.44 9.76 1.16
C ASN A 332 2.90 8.33 1.50
N LYS A 333 2.78 7.96 2.77
CA LYS A 333 3.20 6.63 3.26
C LYS A 333 2.40 5.48 2.67
N HIS A 334 1.14 5.67 2.30
CA HIS A 334 0.33 4.61 1.71
C HIS A 334 0.84 4.28 0.30
N LEU A 335 0.93 5.31 -0.55
CA LEU A 335 1.42 5.17 -1.92
C LEU A 335 2.83 4.57 -1.96
N ALA A 336 3.72 5.04 -1.09
CA ALA A 336 5.09 4.51 -1.01
C ALA A 336 5.15 3.01 -0.64
N ARG A 337 4.24 2.54 0.24
CA ARG A 337 4.16 1.11 0.59
C ARG A 337 3.61 0.29 -0.55
N LEU A 338 2.56 0.78 -1.18
CA LEU A 338 1.94 0.12 -2.32
C LEU A 338 2.96 -0.02 -3.47
N GLU A 339 3.70 1.04 -3.74
CA GLU A 339 4.71 1.04 -4.79
C GLU A 339 5.91 0.14 -4.45
N ALA A 340 6.38 0.14 -3.20
CA ALA A 340 7.38 -0.83 -2.75
C ALA A 340 6.93 -2.28 -2.93
N LEU A 341 5.65 -2.59 -2.63
CA LEU A 341 5.07 -3.91 -2.88
C LEU A 341 5.10 -4.27 -4.37
N LYS A 342 4.67 -3.35 -5.25
CA LYS A 342 4.69 -3.57 -6.69
C LYS A 342 6.10 -3.84 -7.21
N ILE A 343 7.10 -3.07 -6.77
CA ILE A 343 8.51 -3.28 -7.16
C ILE A 343 8.97 -4.69 -6.78
N ILE A 344 8.68 -5.13 -5.54
CA ILE A 344 9.05 -6.47 -5.08
C ILE A 344 8.32 -7.54 -5.90
N LEU A 345 7.02 -7.39 -6.11
CA LEU A 345 6.22 -8.37 -6.86
C LEU A 345 6.64 -8.45 -8.33
N ASN A 346 7.06 -7.34 -8.93
CA ASN A 346 7.54 -7.30 -10.31
C ASN A 346 8.98 -7.79 -10.50
N SER A 347 9.72 -8.01 -9.41
CA SER A 347 11.14 -8.44 -9.49
C SER A 347 11.34 -9.86 -10.01
N VAL A 348 10.31 -10.70 -9.91
CA VAL A 348 10.31 -12.11 -10.33
C VAL A 348 8.99 -12.43 -10.99
N ASP A 349 8.96 -13.43 -11.88
CA ASP A 349 7.73 -13.96 -12.46
C ASP A 349 7.34 -15.24 -11.69
N TYR A 350 6.35 -15.12 -10.81
CA TYR A 350 5.93 -16.19 -9.88
C TYR A 350 4.59 -16.79 -10.28
N ASP A 351 4.39 -18.07 -9.94
CA ASP A 351 3.19 -18.83 -10.29
C ASP A 351 1.92 -18.24 -9.64
N GLY A 352 0.81 -18.25 -10.39
CA GLY A 352 -0.50 -17.88 -9.85
C GLY A 352 -0.73 -16.37 -9.62
N ARG A 353 0.07 -15.51 -10.24
CA ARG A 353 -0.10 -14.05 -10.19
C ARG A 353 -1.51 -13.61 -10.61
N ASN A 354 -2.13 -12.74 -9.81
CA ASN A 354 -3.43 -12.17 -10.15
C ASN A 354 -3.30 -10.93 -11.05
N TYR A 355 -3.34 -11.14 -12.37
CA TYR A 355 -3.24 -10.08 -13.38
C TYR A 355 -4.41 -9.07 -13.42
N SER A 356 -5.44 -9.22 -12.60
CA SER A 356 -6.47 -8.17 -12.44
C SER A 356 -6.01 -7.00 -11.55
N LEU A 357 -4.94 -7.18 -10.78
CA LEU A 357 -4.32 -6.12 -9.99
C LEU A 357 -3.44 -5.23 -10.86
N ASN A 358 -3.33 -3.95 -10.49
CA ASN A 358 -2.44 -3.04 -11.17
C ASN A 358 -1.01 -3.18 -10.63
N PHE A 359 -0.09 -3.69 -11.44
CA PHE A 359 1.34 -3.78 -11.11
C PHE A 359 2.18 -2.71 -11.82
N GLU A 360 1.58 -1.83 -12.61
CA GLU A 360 2.30 -0.75 -13.27
C GLU A 360 2.87 0.20 -12.23
N ALA A 361 4.13 0.60 -12.47
CA ALA A 361 4.82 1.54 -11.63
C ALA A 361 4.14 2.90 -11.72
N ASN A 362 3.83 3.51 -10.58
CA ASN A 362 3.39 4.90 -10.58
C ASN A 362 4.63 5.79 -10.73
N GLU A 363 4.85 6.37 -11.91
CA GLU A 363 6.04 7.17 -12.23
C GLU A 363 6.20 8.46 -11.39
N ASP A 364 5.15 8.91 -10.70
CA ASP A 364 5.22 10.03 -9.76
C ASP A 364 5.73 9.59 -8.38
N ILE A 365 5.62 8.29 -8.07
CA ILE A 365 6.05 7.71 -6.80
C ILE A 365 7.34 6.91 -6.96
N ASN A 366 7.44 6.03 -7.95
CA ASN A 366 8.65 5.28 -8.31
C ASN A 366 9.37 5.98 -9.45
N ILE A 367 10.38 6.75 -9.06
CA ILE A 367 11.15 7.59 -9.97
C ILE A 367 12.42 6.86 -10.37
N SER A 368 12.78 6.93 -11.65
CA SER A 368 14.04 6.42 -12.15
C SER A 368 15.22 7.22 -11.61
N VAL A 369 16.37 6.58 -11.44
CA VAL A 369 17.60 7.25 -10.98
C VAL A 369 17.97 8.43 -11.88
N GLN A 370 17.80 8.30 -13.20
CA GLN A 370 18.10 9.37 -14.14
C GLN A 370 17.21 10.59 -13.91
N ARG A 371 15.91 10.39 -13.71
CA ARG A 371 14.97 11.48 -13.42
C ARG A 371 15.28 12.13 -12.08
N GLU A 372 15.64 11.35 -11.07
CA GLU A 372 16.04 11.85 -9.76
C GLU A 372 17.30 12.72 -9.83
N LEU A 373 18.37 12.22 -10.46
CA LEU A 373 19.64 12.95 -10.61
C LEU A 373 19.45 14.24 -11.41
N LEU A 374 18.58 14.23 -12.43
CA LEU A 374 18.24 15.43 -13.20
C LEU A 374 17.49 16.46 -12.35
N GLN A 375 16.57 16.04 -11.49
CA GLN A 375 15.85 16.92 -10.58
C GLN A 375 16.82 17.54 -9.55
N MET A 376 17.61 16.71 -8.87
CA MET A 376 18.61 17.15 -7.88
C MET A 376 19.58 18.21 -8.44
N ARG A 377 20.03 18.06 -9.70
CA ARG A 377 20.88 19.07 -10.37
C ARG A 377 20.17 20.39 -10.66
N LYS A 378 18.89 20.35 -11.02
CA LYS A 378 18.15 21.53 -11.50
C LYS A 378 17.67 22.42 -10.36
N THR A 379 17.13 21.81 -9.31
CA THR A 379 16.45 22.55 -8.25
C THR A 379 17.37 22.91 -7.10
N LYS A 380 18.51 22.21 -6.94
CA LYS A 380 19.25 22.12 -5.65
C LYS A 380 18.32 21.77 -4.47
N ASP A 381 17.13 21.28 -4.79
CA ASP A 381 16.07 20.93 -3.87
C ASP A 381 16.03 19.40 -3.93
N TYR A 382 16.83 18.84 -3.02
CA TYR A 382 17.40 17.50 -3.10
C TYR A 382 16.66 16.43 -2.28
#